data_AF-A0A3Q9LX70-F1
#
_entry.id   AF-A0A3Q9LX70-F1
#
_cell.length_a   1.000
_cell.length_b   1.000
_cell.length_c   1.000
_cell.angle_alpha   90.00
_cell.angle_beta   90.00
_cell.angle_gamma   90.00
#
_symmetry.space_group_name_H-M   'P 1'
#
loop_
_entity.id
_entity.type
_entity.pdbx_description
1 polymer ?
#
loop_
_entity_poly.entity_id
_entity_poly.type
_entity_poly.pdbx_seq_one_letter_code
_entity_poly.pdbx_strand_id
1 'polypeptide(L)'
;MSKGIRQKPPVNFSLFRQVLYAHIVAFLMMLVLGMVFTVLSLVLFYTYGANWLLSLFICPLFLLSGLFITGFAFKSTWSSIRYYYDKGQLKRYGLNLDATLTHKEKVEIRIDNAKRQVRVDELELHVLFDFQFDSKTWSCGDLLTNEKVFDALNDGQTIPIRILPWKPESASVRQRALFNRLKGMNTASETTDPRLGEALIECGEV
;
A
#
# COMPACT_ATOMS: atom_id res chain seq x y z
N MET A 1 6.70 8.25 -30.90
CA MET A 1 7.44 7.37 -29.97
C MET A 1 6.55 7.19 -28.73
N SER A 2 6.16 6.04 -28.18
CA SER A 2 6.41 4.61 -28.38
C SER A 2 5.11 3.86 -28.01
N LYS A 3 4.47 3.17 -28.97
CA LYS A 3 3.27 2.33 -28.70
C LYS A 3 3.56 1.12 -27.80
N GLY A 4 4.83 0.79 -27.57
CA GLY A 4 5.27 -0.36 -26.78
C GLY A 4 5.30 -0.12 -25.26
N ILE A 5 5.41 1.13 -24.81
CA ILE A 5 5.56 1.43 -23.37
C ILE A 5 4.25 1.18 -22.61
N ARG A 6 3.08 1.41 -23.24
CA ARG A 6 1.76 1.24 -22.60
C ARG A 6 1.22 -0.19 -22.60
N GLN A 7 1.94 -1.18 -23.13
CA GLN A 7 1.39 -2.53 -23.20
C GLN A 7 1.50 -3.21 -21.83
N LYS A 8 0.33 -3.56 -21.28
CA LYS A 8 0.25 -4.38 -20.08
C LYS A 8 0.90 -5.74 -20.38
N PRO A 9 1.97 -6.14 -19.66
CA PRO A 9 2.57 -7.45 -19.86
C PRO A 9 1.55 -8.55 -19.54
N PRO A 10 1.67 -9.72 -20.17
CA PRO A 10 0.81 -10.86 -19.86
C PRO A 10 0.86 -11.18 -18.36
N VAL A 11 -0.25 -11.71 -17.85
CA VAL A 11 -0.40 -12.02 -16.42
C VAL A 11 0.77 -12.89 -15.97
N ASN A 12 1.53 -12.41 -15.00
CA ASN A 12 2.66 -13.16 -14.49
C ASN A 12 2.13 -14.21 -13.50
N PHE A 13 1.80 -15.38 -14.01
CA PHE A 13 1.20 -16.47 -13.25
C PHE A 13 2.05 -16.93 -12.07
N SER A 14 3.39 -16.83 -12.14
CA SER A 14 4.25 -17.21 -11.01
C SER A 14 4.12 -16.23 -9.84
N LEU A 15 4.06 -14.93 -10.12
CA LEU A 15 3.84 -13.90 -9.10
C LEU A 15 2.42 -13.98 -8.53
N PHE A 16 1.42 -14.21 -9.39
CA PHE A 16 0.04 -14.43 -8.96
C PHE A 16 -0.07 -15.64 -8.03
N ARG A 17 0.56 -16.77 -8.38
CA ARG A 17 0.54 -17.99 -7.58
C ARG A 17 1.22 -17.81 -6.22
N GLN A 18 2.32 -17.06 -6.13
CA GLN A 18 2.97 -16.74 -4.86
C GLN A 18 2.06 -15.92 -3.92
N VAL A 19 1.43 -14.87 -4.43
CA VAL A 19 0.48 -14.05 -3.66
C VAL A 19 -0.76 -14.88 -3.26
N LEU A 20 -1.26 -15.69 -4.19
CA LEU A 20 -2.37 -16.60 -3.92
C LEU A 20 -2.01 -17.57 -2.79
N TYR A 21 -0.86 -18.25 -2.83
CA TYR A 21 -0.44 -19.16 -1.74
C TYR A 21 -0.30 -18.47 -0.39
N ALA A 22 0.15 -17.21 -0.35
CA ALA A 22 0.26 -16.46 0.91
C ALA A 22 -1.11 -16.16 1.55
N HIS A 23 -2.19 -16.14 0.78
CA HIS A 23 -3.53 -15.78 1.26
C HIS A 23 -4.53 -16.95 1.19
N ILE A 24 -4.20 -18.04 0.50
CA ILE A 24 -5.08 -19.18 0.31
C ILE A 24 -5.33 -19.94 1.61
N VAL A 25 -4.37 -19.97 2.54
CA VAL A 25 -4.55 -20.64 3.84
C VAL A 25 -5.61 -19.92 4.67
N ALA A 26 -5.51 -18.60 4.80
CA ALA A 26 -6.50 -17.80 5.51
C ALA A 26 -7.88 -17.87 4.84
N PHE A 27 -7.91 -17.82 3.51
CA PHE A 27 -9.13 -18.02 2.72
C PHE A 27 -9.76 -19.39 2.98
N LEU A 28 -8.99 -20.47 2.93
CA LEU A 28 -9.46 -21.83 3.14
C LEU A 28 -10.03 -22.00 4.56
N MET A 29 -9.35 -21.46 5.58
CA MET A 29 -9.84 -21.49 6.96
C MET A 29 -11.19 -20.80 7.11
N MET A 30 -11.34 -19.60 6.53
CA MET A 30 -12.61 -18.85 6.58
C MET A 30 -13.71 -19.53 5.77
N LEU A 31 -13.36 -20.16 4.64
CA LEU A 31 -14.31 -20.91 3.81
C LEU A 31 -14.80 -22.18 4.52
N VAL A 32 -13.91 -22.94 5.16
CA VAL A 32 -14.27 -24.10 5.99
C VAL A 32 -15.16 -23.66 7.14
N LEU A 33 -14.83 -22.55 7.80
CA LEU A 33 -15.67 -22.00 8.86
C LEU A 33 -17.08 -21.65 8.35
N GLY A 34 -17.18 -20.95 7.22
CA GLY A 34 -18.46 -20.63 6.58
C GLY A 34 -19.28 -21.88 6.24
N MET A 35 -18.62 -22.93 5.70
CA MET A 35 -19.26 -24.21 5.41
C MET A 35 -19.77 -24.93 6.67
N VAL A 36 -19.02 -24.89 7.77
CA VAL A 36 -19.48 -25.49 9.04
C VAL A 36 -20.77 -24.84 9.52
N PHE A 37 -20.88 -23.51 9.41
CA PHE A 37 -22.10 -22.79 9.78
C PHE A 37 -23.29 -23.13 8.88
N THR A 38 -23.08 -23.25 7.56
CA THR A 38 -24.17 -23.61 6.63
C THR A 38 -24.61 -25.06 6.80
N VAL A 39 -23.67 -26.00 6.98
CA VAL A 39 -23.99 -27.41 7.24
C VAL A 39 -24.70 -27.56 8.58
N LEU A 40 -24.22 -26.89 9.63
CA LEU A 40 -24.87 -26.91 10.94
C LEU A 40 -26.29 -26.35 10.87
N SER A 41 -26.52 -25.28 10.12
CA SER A 41 -27.87 -24.77 9.87
C SER A 41 -28.77 -25.81 9.19
N LEU A 42 -28.23 -26.54 8.20
CA LEU A 42 -29.00 -27.54 7.45
C LEU A 42 -29.38 -28.74 8.34
N VAL A 43 -28.42 -29.19 9.16
CA VAL A 43 -28.63 -30.26 10.14
C VAL A 43 -29.66 -29.84 11.18
N LEU A 44 -29.53 -28.64 11.76
CA LEU A 44 -30.49 -28.11 12.74
C LEU A 44 -31.90 -27.98 12.16
N PHE A 45 -32.00 -27.54 10.91
CA PHE A 45 -33.28 -27.45 10.21
C PHE A 45 -33.90 -28.83 9.98
N TYR A 46 -33.09 -29.82 9.59
CA TYR A 46 -33.55 -31.20 9.39
C TYR A 46 -34.01 -31.87 10.69
N THR A 47 -33.26 -31.70 11.79
CA THR A 47 -33.57 -32.37 13.06
C THR A 47 -34.64 -31.66 13.88
N TYR A 48 -34.73 -30.33 13.80
CA TYR A 48 -35.60 -29.51 14.65
C TYR A 48 -36.54 -28.59 13.86
N GLY A 49 -36.77 -28.84 12.58
CA GLY A 49 -37.62 -28.00 11.73
C GLY A 49 -39.07 -27.86 12.20
N ALA A 50 -39.58 -28.83 12.97
CA ALA A 50 -40.90 -28.74 13.60
C ALA A 50 -40.98 -27.66 14.71
N ASN A 51 -39.84 -27.27 15.29
CA ASN A 51 -39.78 -26.23 16.29
C ASN A 51 -39.76 -24.85 15.62
N TRP A 52 -40.89 -24.14 15.66
CA TRP A 52 -41.07 -22.85 14.99
C TRP A 52 -39.97 -21.82 15.33
N LEU A 53 -39.57 -21.70 16.61
CA LEU A 53 -38.50 -20.79 17.05
C LEU A 53 -37.13 -21.13 16.43
N LEU A 54 -36.77 -22.42 16.43
CA LEU A 54 -35.50 -22.90 15.88
C LEU A 54 -35.47 -22.75 14.36
N SER A 55 -36.57 -23.06 13.69
CA SER A 55 -36.69 -23.01 12.24
C SER A 55 -36.77 -21.58 11.68
N LEU A 56 -37.42 -20.64 12.37
CA LEU A 56 -37.59 -19.26 11.89
C LEU A 56 -36.45 -18.32 12.27
N PHE A 57 -35.79 -18.54 13.40
CA PHE A 57 -34.78 -17.60 13.90
C PHE A 57 -33.37 -18.18 13.89
N ILE A 58 -33.17 -19.37 14.48
CA ILE A 58 -31.83 -19.91 14.69
C ILE A 58 -31.25 -20.45 13.38
N CYS A 59 -32.00 -21.25 12.62
CA CYS A 59 -31.50 -21.81 11.36
C CYS A 59 -31.17 -20.70 10.34
N PRO A 60 -32.05 -19.73 10.06
CA PRO A 60 -31.74 -18.66 9.12
C PRO A 60 -30.55 -17.79 9.55
N LEU A 61 -30.36 -17.57 10.86
CA LEU A 61 -29.22 -16.83 11.39
C LEU A 61 -27.89 -17.57 11.12
N PHE A 62 -27.85 -18.89 11.35
CA PHE A 62 -26.67 -19.71 11.06
C PHE A 62 -26.39 -19.80 9.55
N LEU A 63 -27.44 -19.92 8.73
CA LEU A 63 -27.30 -19.93 7.27
C LEU A 63 -26.78 -18.59 6.73
N LEU A 64 -27.38 -17.48 7.16
CA LEU A 64 -26.97 -16.13 6.73
C LEU A 64 -25.56 -15.79 7.19
N SER A 65 -25.18 -16.16 8.43
CA SER A 65 -23.81 -15.95 8.91
C SER A 65 -22.80 -16.81 8.14
N GLY A 66 -23.10 -18.09 7.86
CA GLY A 66 -22.24 -18.94 7.04
C GLY A 66 -22.05 -18.42 5.61
N LEU A 67 -23.14 -17.98 4.96
CA LEU A 67 -23.09 -17.33 3.65
C LEU A 67 -22.30 -16.02 3.68
N PHE A 68 -22.50 -15.21 4.72
CA PHE A 68 -21.78 -13.95 4.90
C PHE A 68 -20.28 -14.16 5.06
N ILE A 69 -19.86 -15.10 5.92
CA ILE A 69 -18.44 -15.44 6.13
C ILE A 69 -17.82 -15.92 4.81
N THR A 70 -18.53 -16.78 4.07
CA THR A 70 -18.06 -17.29 2.78
C THR A 70 -17.90 -16.15 1.76
N GLY A 71 -18.91 -15.30 1.60
CA GLY A 71 -18.85 -14.15 0.70
C GLY A 71 -17.76 -13.15 1.08
N PHE A 72 -17.59 -12.89 2.38
CA PHE A 72 -16.52 -12.04 2.90
C PHE A 72 -15.14 -12.63 2.61
N ALA A 73 -14.96 -13.94 2.77
CA ALA A 73 -13.70 -14.62 2.46
C ALA A 73 -13.31 -14.41 0.98
N PHE A 74 -14.25 -14.54 0.04
CA PHE A 74 -14.01 -14.27 -1.38
C PHE A 74 -13.65 -12.80 -1.63
N LYS A 75 -14.46 -11.86 -1.13
CA LYS A 75 -14.24 -10.42 -1.35
C LYS A 75 -12.90 -9.96 -0.78
N SER A 76 -12.59 -10.40 0.44
CA SER A 76 -11.33 -10.07 1.13
C SER A 76 -10.13 -10.62 0.37
N THR A 77 -10.17 -11.91 0.02
CA THR A 77 -9.07 -12.58 -0.68
C THR A 77 -8.83 -11.97 -2.06
N TRP A 78 -9.89 -11.65 -2.79
CA TRP A 78 -9.79 -10.98 -4.10
C TRP A 78 -9.12 -9.61 -3.97
N SER A 79 -9.53 -8.81 -2.98
CA SER A 79 -8.95 -7.49 -2.73
C SER A 79 -7.46 -7.58 -2.39
N SER A 80 -7.09 -8.47 -1.47
CA SER A 80 -5.68 -8.65 -1.07
C SER A 80 -4.81 -9.14 -2.21
N ILE A 81 -5.26 -10.15 -2.96
CA ILE A 81 -4.49 -10.67 -4.11
C ILE A 81 -4.25 -9.54 -5.12
N ARG A 82 -5.28 -8.75 -5.45
CA ARG A 82 -5.14 -7.64 -6.39
C ARG A 82 -4.14 -6.61 -5.90
N TYR A 83 -4.20 -6.23 -4.63
CA TYR A 83 -3.28 -5.27 -4.03
C TYR A 83 -1.81 -5.73 -4.09
N TYR A 84 -1.51 -6.95 -3.63
CA TYR A 84 -0.15 -7.48 -3.64
C TYR A 84 0.35 -7.81 -5.04
N TYR A 85 -0.54 -8.19 -5.94
CA TYR A 85 -0.21 -8.40 -7.34
C TYR A 85 0.18 -7.08 -8.02
N ASP A 86 -0.60 -6.01 -7.85
CA ASP A 86 -0.29 -4.68 -8.39
C ASP A 86 1.06 -4.17 -7.82
N LYS A 87 1.29 -4.35 -6.51
CA LYS A 87 2.59 -4.02 -5.87
C LYS A 87 3.76 -4.82 -6.45
N GLY A 88 3.54 -6.11 -6.74
CA GLY A 88 4.52 -6.97 -7.39
C GLY A 88 4.81 -6.58 -8.85
N GLN A 89 3.79 -6.18 -9.60
CA GLN A 89 3.95 -5.63 -10.94
C GLN A 89 4.77 -4.34 -10.90
N LEU A 90 4.46 -3.45 -9.97
CA LEU A 90 5.21 -2.20 -9.78
C LEU A 90 6.68 -2.47 -9.49
N LYS A 91 7.01 -3.52 -8.70
CA LYS A 91 8.40 -3.90 -8.45
C LYS A 91 9.15 -4.42 -9.70
N ARG A 92 8.47 -5.14 -10.60
CA ARG A 92 9.11 -5.78 -11.77
C ARG A 92 9.15 -4.90 -13.02
N TYR A 93 8.08 -4.16 -13.26
CA TYR A 93 7.89 -3.39 -14.49
C TYR A 93 7.74 -1.88 -14.25
N GLY A 94 7.91 -1.45 -13.00
CA GLY A 94 7.76 -0.05 -12.67
C GLY A 94 8.89 0.78 -13.28
N LEU A 95 8.51 1.81 -14.02
CA LEU A 95 9.44 2.84 -14.49
C LEU A 95 9.75 3.77 -13.34
N ASN A 96 11.04 4.07 -13.14
CA ASN A 96 11.46 5.05 -12.16
C ASN A 96 11.37 6.44 -12.80
N LEU A 97 10.63 7.34 -12.18
CA LEU A 97 10.50 8.73 -12.58
C LEU A 97 10.74 9.62 -11.36
N ASP A 98 10.93 10.90 -11.63
CA ASP A 98 10.97 11.92 -10.60
C ASP A 98 9.64 12.70 -10.64
N ALA A 99 9.07 12.96 -9.48
CA ALA A 99 7.83 13.72 -9.29
C ALA A 99 8.09 14.94 -8.41
N THR A 100 7.22 15.93 -8.48
CA THR A 100 7.26 17.12 -7.64
C THR A 100 6.29 16.93 -6.48
N LEU A 101 6.77 17.09 -5.25
CA LEU A 101 5.91 17.08 -4.07
C LEU A 101 4.98 18.29 -4.12
N THR A 102 3.66 18.06 -4.07
CA THR A 102 2.67 19.15 -4.06
C THR A 102 2.13 19.42 -2.68
N HIS A 103 1.90 18.36 -1.90
CA HIS A 103 1.35 18.49 -0.57
C HIS A 103 1.72 17.30 0.31
N LYS A 104 1.88 17.54 1.61
CA LYS A 104 2.08 16.51 2.62
C LYS A 104 1.07 16.68 3.75
N GLU A 105 0.42 15.59 4.15
CA GLU A 105 -0.58 15.58 5.21
C GLU A 105 -0.23 14.49 6.24
N LYS A 106 -0.35 14.85 7.52
CA LYS A 106 -0.09 13.95 8.64
C LYS A 106 -1.42 13.66 9.33
N VAL A 107 -1.88 12.42 9.23
CA VAL A 107 -3.15 11.98 9.83
C VAL A 107 -2.83 11.07 11.01
N GLU A 108 -3.15 11.53 12.22
CA GLU A 108 -3.04 10.72 13.45
C GLU A 108 -4.36 9.95 13.63
N ILE A 109 -4.34 8.64 13.37
CA ILE A 109 -5.50 7.79 13.58
C ILE A 109 -5.40 7.20 14.98
N ARG A 110 -6.27 7.69 15.88
CA ARG A 110 -6.43 7.11 17.22
C ARG A 110 -7.38 5.93 17.16
N ILE A 111 -6.83 4.71 17.15
CA ILE A 111 -7.62 3.48 17.25
C ILE A 111 -7.63 3.03 18.70
N ASP A 112 -8.71 3.37 19.42
CA ASP A 112 -8.90 2.94 20.80
C ASP A 112 -9.42 1.49 20.83
N ASN A 113 -8.49 0.52 20.88
CA ASN A 113 -8.83 -0.90 20.90
C ASN A 113 -9.14 -1.36 22.33
N ALA A 114 -10.39 -1.23 22.78
CA ALA A 114 -10.81 -1.59 24.15
C ALA A 114 -10.53 -3.07 24.58
N LYS A 115 -10.18 -3.97 23.66
CA LYS A 115 -9.90 -5.40 23.94
C LYS A 115 -8.43 -5.78 24.06
N ARG A 116 -7.50 -4.92 23.64
CA ARG A 116 -6.06 -5.11 23.84
C ARG A 116 -5.56 -3.80 24.41
N GLN A 117 -5.03 -3.78 25.63
CA GLN A 117 -4.36 -2.62 26.24
C GLN A 117 -3.07 -2.25 25.47
N VAL A 118 -3.18 -2.05 24.15
CA VAL A 118 -2.13 -1.64 23.26
C VAL A 118 -2.69 -0.41 22.55
N ARG A 119 -2.29 0.75 23.06
CA ARG A 119 -2.50 2.02 22.40
C ARG A 119 -1.60 2.01 21.17
N VAL A 120 -2.19 1.83 19.99
CA VAL A 120 -1.47 1.94 18.72
C VAL A 120 -1.82 3.31 18.16
N ASP A 121 -0.92 4.27 18.33
CA ASP A 121 -0.99 5.52 17.61
C ASP A 121 -0.52 5.22 16.17
N GLU A 122 -1.47 4.96 15.25
CA GLU A 122 -1.14 4.77 13.84
C GLU A 122 -1.00 6.15 13.19
N LEU A 123 0.24 6.48 12.83
CA LEU A 123 0.57 7.71 12.13
C LEU A 123 0.58 7.46 10.63
N GLU A 124 -0.42 7.97 9.91
CA GLU A 124 -0.44 7.93 8.45
C GLU A 124 0.18 9.21 7.88
N LEU A 125 1.26 9.03 7.10
CA LEU A 125 2.01 10.10 6.48
C LEU A 125 1.67 10.13 4.98
N HIS A 126 0.67 10.91 4.61
CA HIS A 126 0.18 11.02 3.24
C HIS A 126 1.01 12.04 2.46
N VAL A 127 1.45 11.66 1.27
CA VAL A 127 2.22 12.53 0.39
C VAL A 127 1.59 12.54 -0.99
N LEU A 128 1.17 13.72 -1.42
CA LEU A 128 0.63 14.02 -2.74
C LEU A 128 1.74 14.61 -3.62
N PHE A 129 1.79 14.12 -4.85
CA PHE A 129 2.83 14.51 -5.80
C PHE A 129 2.30 14.52 -7.22
N ASP A 130 2.88 15.42 -8.02
CA ASP A 130 2.56 15.58 -9.42
C ASP A 130 3.74 15.14 -10.29
N PHE A 131 3.45 14.47 -11.39
CA PHE A 131 4.47 14.09 -12.37
C PHE A 131 3.94 14.22 -13.79
N GLN A 132 4.85 14.50 -14.71
CA GLN A 132 4.54 14.47 -16.15
C GLN A 132 4.91 13.10 -16.73
N PHE A 133 3.92 12.43 -17.31
CA PHE A 133 4.14 11.20 -18.05
C PHE A 133 3.26 11.19 -19.29
N ASP A 134 3.89 10.96 -20.45
CA ASP A 134 3.21 10.85 -21.74
C ASP A 134 2.40 12.10 -22.12
N SER A 135 3.04 13.26 -21.97
CA SER A 135 2.47 14.60 -22.22
C SER A 135 1.22 14.93 -21.41
N LYS A 136 0.99 14.22 -20.31
CA LYS A 136 -0.07 14.51 -19.32
C LYS A 136 0.53 14.66 -17.93
N THR A 137 -0.03 15.59 -17.16
CA THR A 137 0.24 15.72 -15.73
C THR A 137 -0.68 14.77 -14.96
N TRP A 138 -0.11 14.03 -14.03
CA TRP A 138 -0.81 13.10 -13.14
C TRP A 138 -0.56 13.51 -11.70
N SER A 139 -1.62 13.57 -10.91
CA SER A 139 -1.57 13.79 -9.46
C SER A 139 -1.88 12.48 -8.76
N CYS A 140 -0.99 12.05 -7.87
CA CYS A 140 -1.12 10.79 -7.13
C CYS A 140 -0.73 10.99 -5.66
N GLY A 141 -1.21 10.10 -4.80
CA GLY A 141 -0.86 10.08 -3.38
C GLY A 141 -0.27 8.72 -3.00
N ASP A 142 0.71 8.71 -2.10
CA ASP A 142 1.24 7.50 -1.47
C ASP A 142 1.53 7.73 0.01
N LEU A 143 1.63 6.63 0.76
CA LEU A 143 1.91 6.64 2.19
C LEU A 143 3.41 6.46 2.45
N LEU A 144 3.96 7.31 3.31
CA LEU A 144 5.30 7.11 3.88
C LEU A 144 5.24 6.35 5.19
N THR A 145 6.24 5.50 5.40
CA THR A 145 6.39 4.70 6.62
C THR A 145 7.36 5.33 7.63
N ASN A 146 8.17 6.29 7.20
CA ASN A 146 9.22 6.88 8.04
C ASN A 146 8.95 8.37 8.28
N GLU A 147 8.67 8.72 9.53
CA GLU A 147 8.40 10.09 9.97
C GLU A 147 9.58 11.03 9.71
N LYS A 148 10.82 10.57 9.96
CA LYS A 148 12.02 11.40 9.70
C LYS A 148 12.18 11.79 8.23
N VAL A 149 11.75 10.90 7.33
CA VAL A 149 11.76 11.17 5.88
C VAL A 149 10.68 12.18 5.53
N PHE A 150 9.51 12.07 6.16
CA PHE A 150 8.39 12.97 5.94
C PHE A 150 8.67 14.39 6.46
N ASP A 151 9.29 14.52 7.62
CA ASP A 151 9.63 15.82 8.20
C ASP A 151 10.70 16.54 7.35
N ALA A 152 11.62 15.78 6.76
CA ALA A 152 12.68 16.31 5.90
C ALA A 152 12.22 16.68 4.46
N LEU A 153 10.98 16.36 4.08
CA LEU A 153 10.43 16.71 2.78
C LEU A 153 9.88 18.14 2.78
N ASN A 154 10.20 18.91 1.74
CA ASN A 154 9.62 20.24 1.51
C ASN A 154 8.72 20.24 0.28
N ASP A 155 7.63 21.03 0.32
CA ASP A 155 6.75 21.21 -0.84
C ASP A 155 7.55 21.77 -2.02
N GLY A 156 7.27 21.28 -3.23
CA GLY A 156 8.02 21.58 -4.44
C GLY A 156 9.30 20.75 -4.63
N GLN A 157 9.70 19.92 -3.67
CA GLN A 157 10.89 19.07 -3.80
C GLN A 157 10.68 17.93 -4.79
N THR A 158 11.73 17.60 -5.54
CA THR A 158 11.72 16.45 -6.46
C THR A 158 11.91 15.13 -5.71
N ILE A 159 10.90 14.26 -5.75
CA ILE A 159 10.87 12.95 -5.09
C ILE A 159 10.97 11.80 -6.12
N PRO A 160 11.73 10.74 -5.83
CA PRO A 160 11.81 9.59 -6.71
C PRO A 160 10.56 8.72 -6.58
N ILE A 161 9.81 8.56 -7.66
CA ILE A 161 8.62 7.71 -7.74
C ILE A 161 8.83 6.52 -8.68
N ARG A 162 7.91 5.58 -8.61
CA ARG A 162 7.82 4.44 -9.52
C ARG A 162 6.39 4.31 -10.01
N ILE A 163 6.23 4.22 -11.33
CA ILE A 163 4.91 4.13 -11.97
C ILE A 163 4.79 2.87 -12.81
N LEU A 164 3.56 2.40 -13.01
CA LEU A 164 3.27 1.42 -14.05
C LEU A 164 2.91 2.14 -15.35
N PRO A 165 3.61 1.87 -16.47
CA PRO A 165 3.38 2.56 -17.74
C PRO A 165 1.94 2.49 -18.28
N TRP A 166 1.24 1.39 -18.00
CA TRP A 166 -0.15 1.15 -18.40
C TRP A 166 -1.17 1.55 -17.32
N LYS A 167 -0.70 1.99 -16.15
CA LYS A 167 -1.53 2.42 -15.01
C LYS A 167 -0.78 3.47 -14.16
N PRO A 168 -0.61 4.70 -14.68
CA PRO A 168 0.16 5.74 -14.01
C PRO A 168 -0.43 6.17 -12.66
N GLU A 169 -1.74 6.01 -12.46
CA GLU A 169 -2.45 6.26 -11.19
C GLU A 169 -1.94 5.43 -10.00
N SER A 170 -1.27 4.29 -10.27
CA SER A 170 -0.69 3.44 -9.22
C SER A 170 0.75 3.82 -8.90
N ALA A 171 1.10 5.10 -9.05
CA ALA A 171 2.41 5.61 -8.70
C ALA A 171 2.70 5.38 -7.21
N SER A 172 3.93 5.00 -6.88
CA SER A 172 4.38 4.82 -5.50
C SER A 172 5.76 5.43 -5.29
N VAL A 173 5.96 6.02 -4.11
CA VAL A 173 7.21 6.68 -3.72
C VAL A 173 8.29 5.63 -3.45
N ARG A 174 9.47 5.84 -4.04
CA ARG A 174 10.63 4.97 -3.79
C ARG A 174 11.29 5.36 -2.47
N GLN A 175 10.67 4.98 -1.35
CA GLN A 175 11.09 5.38 0.00
C GLN A 175 12.59 5.18 0.28
N ARG A 176 13.20 4.06 -0.14
CA ARG A 176 14.66 3.83 0.04
C ARG A 176 15.52 4.79 -0.78
N ALA A 177 15.12 5.10 -2.00
CA ALA A 177 15.84 6.05 -2.85
C ALA A 177 15.69 7.48 -2.32
N LEU A 178 14.49 7.82 -1.85
CA LEU A 178 14.22 9.10 -1.20
C LEU A 178 15.06 9.27 0.07
N PHE A 179 15.06 8.26 0.95
CA PHE A 179 15.88 8.27 2.17
C PHE A 179 17.37 8.46 1.85
N ASN A 180 17.89 7.75 0.85
CA ASN A 180 19.29 7.91 0.43
C ASN A 180 19.59 9.30 -0.12
N ARG A 181 18.66 9.90 -0.89
CA ARG A 181 18.81 11.28 -1.39
C ARG A 181 18.83 12.29 -0.25
N LEU A 182 17.91 12.18 0.71
CA LEU A 182 17.84 13.06 1.87
C LEU A 182 19.07 12.92 2.78
N LYS A 183 19.55 11.68 2.99
CA LYS A 183 20.80 11.45 3.72
C LYS A 183 22.00 12.09 3.00
N GLY A 184 22.08 11.95 1.68
CA GLY A 184 23.13 12.56 0.86
C GLY A 184 23.13 14.09 0.91
N MET A 185 21.95 14.71 0.92
CA MET A 185 21.79 16.16 1.08
C MET A 185 22.25 16.64 2.46
N ASN A 186 21.91 15.92 3.53
CA ASN A 186 22.35 16.27 4.89
C ASN A 186 23.87 16.16 5.03
N THR A 187 24.50 15.16 4.41
CA THR A 187 25.97 15.07 4.38
C THR A 187 26.62 16.17 3.55
N ALA A 188 25.98 16.62 2.46
CA ALA A 188 26.50 17.73 1.64
C ALA A 188 26.41 19.08 2.37
N SER A 189 25.37 19.30 3.18
CA SER A 189 25.28 20.48 4.05
C SER A 189 26.23 20.42 5.25
N GLU A 190 26.57 19.22 5.74
CA GLU A 190 27.56 19.03 6.82
C GLU A 190 29.01 19.11 6.32
N THR A 191 29.30 18.90 5.04
CA THR A 191 30.60 19.25 4.41
C THR A 191 30.70 20.73 4.03
N THR A 192 30.29 21.62 4.94
CA THR A 192 30.94 22.95 5.04
C THR A 192 32.04 22.79 6.08
N ASP A 193 33.07 22.03 5.71
CA ASP A 193 34.24 21.77 6.55
C ASP A 193 34.98 23.11 6.77
N PRO A 194 35.16 23.59 8.02
CA PRO A 194 35.91 24.81 8.32
C PRO A 194 37.41 24.70 8.02
N ARG A 195 37.84 23.65 7.31
CA ARG A 195 39.22 23.39 6.88
C ARG A 195 39.49 23.60 5.40
N LEU A 196 38.51 24.07 4.61
CA LEU A 196 38.82 24.62 3.30
C LEU A 196 39.44 26.00 3.50
N GLY A 197 40.77 26.05 3.47
CA GLY A 197 41.57 27.25 3.70
C GLY A 197 41.12 28.43 2.85
N GLU A 198 41.32 29.62 3.42
CA GLU A 198 41.18 30.91 2.75
C GLU A 198 41.69 30.86 1.31
N ALA A 199 40.91 31.42 0.38
CA ALA A 199 41.51 31.92 -0.84
C ALA A 199 42.50 33.01 -0.42
N LEU A 200 43.80 32.69 -0.50
CA LEU A 200 44.87 33.68 -0.41
C LEU A 200 44.58 34.74 -1.46
N ILE A 201 44.10 35.88 -0.98
CA ILE A 201 44.18 37.16 -1.66
C ILE A 201 45.68 37.41 -1.85
N GLU A 202 46.18 37.16 -3.07
CA GLU A 202 47.45 37.72 -3.50
C GLU A 202 47.20 39.21 -3.77
N CYS A 203 47.44 40.05 -2.76
CA CYS A 203 47.63 41.48 -2.93
C CYS A 203 49.13 41.76 -2.89
N GLY A 204 49.67 42.33 -3.97
CA GLY A 204 51.03 42.87 -3.99
C GLY A 204 51.50 43.30 -5.37
N GLU A 205 51.36 44.59 -5.66
CA GLU A 205 51.85 45.34 -6.82
C GLU A 205 53.34 45.14 -7.14
N VAL A 206 53.67 45.14 -8.45
CA VAL A 206 54.64 46.05 -9.10
C VAL A 206 54.11 46.41 -10.48
#